data_AF-A0A2D4NUC2-F1
#
_entry.id   AF-A0A2D4NUC2-F1
#
_cell.length_a   1.000
_cell.length_b   1.000
_cell.length_c   1.000
_cell.angle_alpha   90.00
_cell.angle_beta   90.00
_cell.angle_gamma   90.00
#
_symmetry.space_group_name_H-M   'P 1'
#
loop_
_entity.id
_entity.type
_entity.pdbx_description
1 polymer ?
#
loop_
_entity_poly.entity_id
_entity_poly.type
_entity_poly.pdbx_seq_one_letter_code
_entity_poly.pdbx_strand_id
1 'polypeptide(L)'
;QDLDAFTTPMECGREFRVKLDKGMDFIGRDALMAQKQEGVYKRFTMFILEDHNTDLDLWPWWGEPIYRNGSYVGKTTSSAYSYTLERHVCLGFVQNLDPETSEEQLVTPDFVNRGEYEIDIA
;
A
#
# COMPACT_ATOMS: atom_id res chain seq x y z
N GLN A 1 0.26 -4.17 10.42
CA GLN A 1 1.73 -4.29 10.43
C GLN A 1 2.22 -4.20 8.99
N ASP A 2 3.22 -3.35 8.72
CA ASP A 2 3.53 -2.92 7.33
C ASP A 2 4.88 -3.41 6.82
N LEU A 3 5.73 -3.95 7.70
CA LEU A 3 6.99 -4.58 7.33
C LEU A 3 7.06 -5.96 7.99
N ASP A 4 7.16 -6.98 7.15
CA ASP A 4 7.16 -8.39 7.50
C ASP A 4 8.04 -9.19 6.51
N ALA A 5 8.01 -10.52 6.57
CA ALA A 5 8.80 -11.36 5.67
C ALA A 5 8.29 -11.38 4.21
N PHE A 6 7.13 -10.81 3.93
CA PHE A 6 6.47 -10.80 2.61
C PHE A 6 6.44 -9.41 1.98
N THR A 7 7.12 -8.45 2.60
CA THR A 7 7.16 -7.05 2.17
C THR A 7 8.59 -6.56 2.15
N THR A 8 8.90 -5.78 1.13
CA THR A 8 10.23 -5.23 0.90
C THR A 8 10.26 -3.75 1.30
N PRO A 9 11.44 -3.21 1.69
CA PRO A 9 11.59 -1.79 1.94
C PRO A 9 11.18 -0.90 0.75
N MET A 10 11.30 -1.41 -0.49
CA MET A 10 10.91 -0.69 -1.70
C MET A 10 9.39 -0.54 -1.81
N GLU A 11 8.64 -1.63 -1.64
CA GLU A 11 7.17 -1.61 -1.65
C GLU A 11 6.62 -0.72 -0.52
N CYS A 12 7.31 -0.69 0.63
CA CYS A 12 6.92 0.10 1.80
C CYS A 12 7.36 1.57 1.74
N GLY A 13 7.91 2.06 0.62
CA GLY A 13 8.37 3.44 0.45
C GLY A 13 9.54 3.84 1.34
N ARG A 14 10.30 2.86 1.86
CA ARG A 14 11.41 3.04 2.80
C ARG A 14 12.77 2.86 2.13
N GLU A 15 12.85 3.05 0.82
CA GLU A 15 14.08 2.98 0.02
C GLU A 15 15.21 3.84 0.62
N PHE A 16 14.89 5.02 1.16
CA PHE A 16 15.86 5.92 1.79
C PHE A 16 16.63 5.31 2.98
N ARG A 17 16.15 4.20 3.55
CA ARG A 17 16.82 3.45 4.63
C ARG A 17 17.75 2.35 4.11
N VAL A 18 17.73 2.06 2.80
CA VAL A 18 18.53 1.01 2.16
C VAL A 18 19.69 1.65 1.39
N LYS A 19 20.91 1.48 1.89
CA LYS A 19 22.12 1.97 1.21
C LYS A 19 22.70 0.88 0.29
N LEU A 20 22.25 0.85 -0.97
CA LEU A 20 22.73 -0.11 -1.98
C LEU A 20 24.22 0.08 -2.33
N ASP A 21 24.70 1.33 -2.32
CA ASP A 21 26.08 1.71 -2.66
C ASP A 21 27.02 1.78 -1.44
N LYS A 22 26.77 0.96 -0.41
CA LYS A 22 27.61 0.95 0.80
C LYS A 22 29.00 0.36 0.55
N GLY A 23 29.26 -0.21 -0.62
CA GLY A 23 30.52 -0.91 -0.93
C GLY A 23 30.66 -2.25 -0.23
N MET A 24 29.55 -2.81 0.25
CA MET A 24 29.47 -4.09 0.95
C MET A 24 28.28 -4.87 0.41
N ASP A 25 28.46 -6.17 0.22
CA ASP A 25 27.37 -7.05 -0.16
C ASP A 25 26.63 -7.55 1.09
N PHE A 26 25.37 -7.15 1.22
CA PHE A 26 24.52 -7.54 2.34
C PHE A 26 23.40 -8.46 1.85
N ILE A 27 22.84 -9.27 2.74
CA ILE A 27 21.80 -10.23 2.40
C ILE A 27 20.60 -9.51 1.78
N GLY A 28 20.24 -9.90 0.55
CA GLY A 28 19.13 -9.31 -0.20
C GLY A 28 19.49 -8.07 -1.03
N ARG A 29 20.76 -7.64 -1.07
CA ARG A 29 21.20 -6.48 -1.86
C ARG A 29 20.87 -6.62 -3.35
N ASP A 30 21.23 -7.74 -3.96
CA ASP A 30 21.01 -7.97 -5.39
C ASP A 30 19.52 -8.04 -5.74
N ALA A 31 18.71 -8.68 -4.88
CA ALA A 31 17.25 -8.72 -5.03
C ALA A 31 16.63 -7.31 -4.96
N LEU A 32 17.08 -6.46 -4.03
CA LEU A 32 16.62 -5.07 -3.93
C LEU A 32 17.10 -4.20 -5.08
N MET A 33 18.29 -4.49 -5.65
CA MET A 33 18.76 -3.81 -6.87
C MET A 33 17.92 -4.18 -8.09
N ALA A 34 17.61 -5.47 -8.27
CA ALA A 34 16.71 -5.92 -9.34
C ALA A 34 15.32 -5.29 -9.19
N GLN A 35 14.74 -5.34 -7.98
CA GLN A 35 13.45 -4.72 -7.69
C GLN A 35 13.44 -3.21 -7.94
N LYS A 36 14.56 -2.52 -7.69
CA LYS A 36 14.67 -1.08 -8.00
C LYS A 36 14.64 -0.79 -9.50
N GLN A 37 15.18 -1.69 -10.33
CA GLN A 37 15.20 -1.54 -11.78
C GLN A 37 13.86 -1.95 -12.42
N GLU A 38 13.29 -3.06 -11.95
CA GLU A 38 12.01 -3.59 -12.45
C GLU A 38 10.82 -2.76 -11.96
N GLY A 39 10.93 -2.18 -10.76
CA GLY A 39 9.85 -1.46 -10.09
C GLY A 39 9.11 -2.35 -9.10
N VAL A 40 8.04 -1.81 -8.52
CA VAL A 40 7.22 -2.53 -7.51
C VAL A 40 5.84 -2.83 -8.07
N TYR A 41 5.38 -4.06 -7.84
CA TYR A 41 4.04 -4.54 -8.21
C TYR A 41 3.00 -4.32 -7.10
N LYS A 42 3.48 -3.92 -5.92
CA LYS A 42 2.68 -3.64 -4.72
C LYS A 42 3.25 -2.41 -4.04
N ARG A 43 2.39 -1.51 -3.54
CA ARG A 43 2.83 -0.28 -2.86
C ARG A 43 2.04 0.00 -1.61
N PHE A 44 2.77 0.34 -0.54
CA PHE A 44 2.18 0.79 0.70
C PHE A 44 1.64 2.22 0.55
N THR A 45 0.36 2.39 0.84
CA THR A 45 -0.41 3.62 0.61
C THR A 45 -1.20 3.97 1.86
N MET A 46 -1.42 5.27 2.05
CA MET A 46 -2.26 5.82 3.11
C MET A 46 -3.53 6.38 2.51
N PHE A 47 -4.66 6.10 3.17
CA PHE A 47 -5.99 6.52 2.80
C PHE A 47 -6.60 7.32 3.95
N ILE A 48 -7.35 8.36 3.61
CA ILE A 48 -8.17 9.11 4.55
C ILE A 48 -9.62 8.81 4.16
N LEU A 49 -10.42 8.36 5.11
CA LEU A 49 -11.85 8.12 4.88
C LEU A 49 -12.58 9.46 4.88
N GLU A 50 -13.05 9.91 3.72
CA GLU A 50 -13.76 11.20 3.58
C GLU A 50 -15.24 11.10 3.96
N ASP A 51 -15.91 9.99 3.61
CA ASP A 51 -17.34 9.74 3.84
C ASP A 51 -17.54 8.70 4.94
N HIS A 52 -16.98 8.96 6.12
CA HIS A 52 -17.07 8.06 7.27
C HIS A 52 -17.40 8.84 8.53
N ASN A 53 -18.56 8.53 9.13
CA ASN A 53 -19.02 9.13 10.37
C ASN A 53 -18.53 8.32 11.56
N THR A 54 -17.62 8.90 12.33
CA THR A 54 -16.98 8.23 13.47
C THR A 54 -17.92 7.83 14.60
N ASP A 55 -19.11 8.44 14.69
CA ASP A 55 -20.07 8.15 15.75
C ASP A 55 -21.13 7.11 15.34
N LEU A 56 -21.35 6.95 14.03
CA LEU A 56 -22.42 6.09 13.50
C LEU A 56 -21.89 4.85 12.77
N ASP A 57 -20.74 4.99 12.10
CA ASP A 57 -20.17 3.94 11.27
C ASP A 57 -19.18 3.07 12.05
N LEU A 58 -18.98 1.84 11.57
CA LEU A 58 -18.04 0.90 12.15
C LEU A 58 -16.60 1.38 11.91
N TRP A 59 -15.78 1.30 12.96
CA TRP A 59 -14.38 1.70 12.84
C TRP A 59 -13.60 0.61 12.11
N PRO A 60 -12.86 0.94 11.05
CA PRO A 60 -12.00 -0.03 10.37
C PRO A 60 -10.95 -0.54 11.35
N TRP A 61 -10.59 -1.82 11.26
CA TRP A 61 -9.60 -2.41 12.16
C TRP A 61 -8.39 -2.98 11.40
N TRP A 62 -8.63 -4.01 10.60
CA TRP A 62 -7.57 -4.69 9.86
C TRP A 62 -8.16 -5.60 8.79
N GLY A 63 -7.57 -5.57 7.60
CA GLY A 63 -7.89 -6.52 6.54
C GLY A 63 -9.05 -6.10 5.64
N GLU A 64 -9.57 -4.89 5.84
CA GLU A 64 -10.64 -4.33 5.00
C GLU A 64 -10.21 -4.30 3.53
N PRO A 65 -11.04 -4.82 2.59
CA PRO A 65 -10.77 -4.76 1.18
C PRO A 65 -10.63 -3.32 0.67
N ILE A 66 -9.63 -3.09 -0.17
CA ILE A 66 -9.40 -1.84 -0.86
C ILE A 66 -9.79 -2.06 -2.32
N TYR A 67 -10.73 -1.27 -2.81
CA TYR A 67 -11.13 -1.20 -4.19
C TYR A 67 -10.61 0.07 -4.84
N ARG A 68 -10.28 -0.03 -6.13
CA ARG A 68 -9.92 1.10 -6.99
C ARG A 68 -10.79 1.03 -8.24
N ASN A 69 -11.56 2.08 -8.51
CA ASN A 69 -12.50 2.13 -9.63
C ASN A 69 -13.41 0.88 -9.71
N GLY A 70 -13.85 0.36 -8.55
CA GLY A 70 -14.67 -0.85 -8.44
C GLY A 70 -13.94 -2.19 -8.56
N SER A 71 -12.62 -2.21 -8.78
CA SER A 71 -11.81 -3.43 -8.81
C SER A 71 -11.02 -3.63 -7.51
N TYR A 72 -10.98 -4.86 -7.00
CA TYR A 72 -10.18 -5.18 -5.82
C TYR A 72 -8.69 -4.98 -6.12
N VAL A 73 -8.00 -4.20 -5.27
CA VAL A 73 -6.58 -3.90 -5.42
C VAL A 73 -5.75 -4.23 -4.18
N GLY A 74 -6.37 -4.72 -3.10
CA GLY A 74 -5.63 -5.11 -1.92
C GLY A 74 -6.44 -4.98 -0.64
N LYS A 75 -5.73 -4.82 0.48
CA LYS A 75 -6.36 -4.75 1.79
C LYS A 75 -5.62 -3.84 2.76
N THR A 76 -6.34 -3.35 3.76
CA THR A 76 -5.77 -2.54 4.84
C THR A 76 -4.92 -3.39 5.79
N THR A 77 -3.83 -2.82 6.28
CA THR A 77 -2.89 -3.44 7.24
C THR A 77 -2.96 -2.84 8.63
N SER A 78 -3.45 -1.61 8.74
CA SER A 78 -3.72 -0.94 10.00
C SER A 78 -4.61 0.28 9.76
N SER A 79 -5.34 0.67 10.79
CA SER A 79 -6.19 1.85 10.79
C SER A 79 -6.07 2.56 12.13
N ALA A 80 -6.34 3.86 12.13
CA ALA A 80 -6.44 4.66 13.34
C ALA A 80 -7.28 5.91 13.09
N TYR A 81 -7.91 6.41 14.13
CA TYR A 81 -8.50 7.76 14.10
C TYR A 81 -7.41 8.82 14.29
N SER A 82 -7.33 9.77 13.36
CA SER A 82 -6.42 10.90 13.44
C SER A 82 -7.15 12.11 14.02
N TYR A 83 -6.90 12.42 15.30
CA TYR A 83 -7.47 13.61 15.95
C TYR A 83 -7.05 14.92 15.30
N THR A 84 -5.88 14.99 14.68
CA THR A 84 -5.42 16.19 13.98
C THR A 84 -6.19 16.44 12.68
N LEU A 85 -6.58 15.36 11.98
CA LEU A 85 -7.34 15.44 10.74
C LEU A 85 -8.85 15.34 10.96
N GLU A 86 -9.26 14.98 12.19
CA GLU A 86 -10.64 14.65 12.56
C GLU A 86 -11.27 13.60 11.61
N ARG A 87 -10.46 12.62 11.19
CA ARG A 87 -10.83 11.58 10.22
C ARG A 87 -10.17 10.25 10.54
N HIS A 88 -10.80 9.16 10.10
CA HIS A 88 -10.19 7.84 10.10
C HIS A 88 -9.15 7.73 8.99
N VAL A 89 -7.99 7.18 9.34
CA VAL A 89 -6.87 6.94 8.43
C VAL A 89 -6.65 5.44 8.35
N CYS A 90 -6.55 4.93 7.13
CA CYS A 90 -6.24 3.55 6.83
C CYS A 90 -4.90 3.47 6.11
N LEU A 91 -4.12 2.44 6.44
CA LEU A 91 -2.88 2.08 5.77
C LEU A 91 -3.08 0.73 5.11
N GLY A 92 -2.52 0.54 3.92
CA GLY A 92 -2.70 -0.71 3.20
C GLY A 92 -1.77 -0.85 2.01
N PHE A 93 -1.79 -2.03 1.41
CA PHE A 93 -1.05 -2.29 0.17
C PHE A 93 -2.01 -2.27 -1.01
N VAL A 94 -1.60 -1.54 -2.06
CA VAL A 94 -2.27 -1.49 -3.36
C VAL A 94 -1.43 -2.28 -4.35
N GLN A 95 -2.09 -3.18 -5.07
CA GLN A 95 -1.56 -3.94 -6.19
C GLN A 95 -2.23 -3.46 -7.48
N ASN A 96 -1.48 -3.48 -8.57
CA ASN A 96 -2.05 -3.27 -9.89
C ASN A 96 -2.19 -4.65 -10.55
N LEU A 97 -3.41 -5.19 -10.54
CA LEU A 97 -3.73 -6.45 -11.19
C LEU A 97 -4.51 -6.15 -12.46
N ASP A 98 -4.09 -6.78 -13.56
CA ASP A 98 -4.88 -6.73 -14.78
C ASP A 98 -6.26 -7.38 -14.53
N PRO A 99 -7.37 -6.67 -14.79
CA PRO A 99 -8.70 -7.18 -14.47
C PRO A 99 -9.12 -8.40 -15.30
N GLU A 100 -8.50 -8.63 -16.46
CA GLU A 100 -8.81 -9.76 -17.34
C GLU A 100 -7.86 -10.94 -17.12
N THR A 101 -6.56 -10.66 -16.98
CA THR A 101 -5.53 -11.71 -16.90
C THR A 101 -5.10 -12.04 -15.47
N SER A 102 -5.45 -11.20 -14.49
CA SER A 102 -4.95 -11.25 -13.11
C SER A 102 -3.42 -11.17 -13.01
N GLU A 103 -2.74 -10.68 -14.05
CA GLU A 103 -1.29 -10.50 -14.03
C GLU A 103 -0.90 -9.26 -13.23
N GLU A 104 0.20 -9.35 -12.49
CA GLU A 104 0.76 -8.24 -11.73
C GLU A 104 1.42 -7.22 -12.67
N GLN A 105 0.98 -5.97 -12.54
CA GLN A 105 1.51 -4.83 -13.28
C GLN A 105 2.23 -3.87 -12.33
N LEU A 106 3.10 -3.02 -12.88
CA LEU A 106 3.83 -2.05 -12.09
C LEU A 106 2.89 -1.03 -11.46
N VAL A 107 3.12 -0.75 -10.17
CA VAL A 107 2.41 0.27 -9.41
C VAL A 107 3.17 1.59 -9.55
N THR A 108 2.74 2.38 -10.53
CA THR A 108 3.32 3.70 -10.80
C THR A 108 2.69 4.78 -9.90
N PRO A 109 3.35 5.94 -9.70
CA PRO A 109 2.75 7.06 -8.97
C PRO A 109 1.44 7.54 -9.60
N ASP A 110 1.34 7.55 -10.93
CA ASP A 110 0.10 7.91 -11.62
C ASP A 110 -1.03 6.90 -11.35
N PHE A 111 -0.71 5.60 -11.26
CA PHE A 111 -1.69 4.58 -10.92
C PHE A 111 -2.32 4.83 -9.55
N VAL A 112 -1.47 5.16 -8.56
CA VAL A 112 -1.90 5.43 -7.17
C VAL A 112 -2.67 6.74 -7.06
N ASN A 113 -2.25 7.80 -7.76
CA ASN A 113 -2.81 9.14 -7.54
C ASN A 113 -4.05 9.47 -8.39
N ARG A 114 -4.35 8.70 -9.45
CA ARG A 114 -5.46 8.99 -10.39
C ARG A 114 -6.68 8.06 -10.25
N GLY A 115 -6.69 7.19 -9.26
CA GLY A 115 -7.80 6.27 -9.00
C GLY A 115 -8.79 6.83 -7.99
N GLU A 116 -10.05 6.42 -8.11
CA GLU A 116 -11.01 6.54 -7.02
C GLU A 116 -10.90 5.29 -6.16
N TYR A 117 -10.80 5.47 -4.85
CA TYR A 117 -10.60 4.38 -3.89
C TYR A 117 -11.80 4.26 -2.96
N GLU A 118 -12.17 3.02 -2.69
CA GLU A 118 -13.20 2.67 -1.73
C GLU A 118 -12.63 1.62 -0.78
N ILE A 119 -12.90 1.78 0.51
CA ILE A 119 -12.54 0.80 1.53
C ILE A 119 -13.84 0.25 2.07
N ASP A 120 -14.06 -1.04 1.86
CA ASP A 120 -15.27 -1.73 2.31
C ASP A 120 -15.08 -2.13 3.77
N ILE A 121 -15.81 -1.46 4.67
CA ILE A 121 -15.69 -1.62 6.12
C ILE A 121 -16.86 -2.49 6.58
N ALA A 122 -16.56 -3.71 7.05
CA ALA A 122 -17.54 -4.71 7.46
C ALA A 122 -17.55 -5.01 8.97
#